data_AF-A0A645I208-F1
#
_entry.id   AF-A0A645I208-F1
#
_cell.length_a   1.000
_cell.length_b   1.000
_cell.length_c   1.000
_cell.angle_alpha   90.00
_cell.angle_beta   90.00
_cell.angle_gamma   90.00
#
_symmetry.space_group_name_H-M   'P 1'
#
loop_
_entity.id
_entity.type
_entity.pdbx_description
1 polymer ?
#
loop_
_entity_poly.entity_id
_entity_poly.type
_entity_poly.pdbx_seq_one_letter_code
_entity_poly.pdbx_strand_id
1 'polypeptide(L)' 'MQYLEKRLEKMEMGLQVDDSALAELAQTGFDPVFGARPLKRAIQSEIENPLARLILQGEFGPKDSIRVTCENGVMRFHKA' A
#
# COMPACT_ATOMS: atom_id res chain seq x y z
N MET A 1 -3.47 -9.10 1.44
CA MET A 1 -2.67 -8.22 2.32
C MET A 1 -1.72 -8.99 3.24
N GLN A 2 -2.07 -10.19 3.73
CA GLN A 2 -1.25 -10.93 4.71
C GLN A 2 0.25 -11.13 4.43
N TYR A 3 0.70 -11.15 3.16
CA TYR A 3 2.13 -11.30 2.86
C TYR A 3 2.92 -9.99 3.06
N LEU A 4 2.33 -8.86 2.64
CA LEU A 4 2.91 -7.53 2.80
C LEU A 4 2.95 -7.15 4.28
N GLU A 5 1.83 -7.37 4.98
CA GLU A 5 1.71 -7.16 6.42
C GLU A 5 2.78 -7.97 7.18
N LYS A 6 2.89 -9.28 6.92
CA LYS A 6 3.93 -10.12 7.54
C LYS A 6 5.35 -9.68 7.21
N ARG A 7 5.59 -9.11 6.03
CA ARG A 7 6.92 -8.63 5.62
C ARG A 7 7.27 -7.33 6.35
N LEU A 8 6.31 -6.42 6.49
CA LEU A 8 6.45 -5.19 7.24
C LEU A 8 6.58 -5.44 8.75
N GLU A 9 5.78 -6.35 9.30
CA GLU A 9 5.89 -6.80 10.69
C GLU A 9 7.27 -7.37 11.01
N LYS A 10 7.86 -8.16 10.09
CA LYS A 10 9.24 -8.65 10.22
C LYS A 10 10.30 -7.54 10.20
N MET A 11 9.97 -6.39 9.61
CA MET A 11 10.83 -5.20 9.57
C MET A 11 10.46 -4.21 10.69
N GLU A 12 9.61 -4.61 11.65
CA GLU A 12 9.05 -3.75 12.70
C GLU A 12 8.35 -2.49 12.14
N MET A 13 7.84 -2.53 10.91
CA MET A 13 7.19 -1.40 10.25
C MET A 13 5.67 -1.53 10.32
N GLY A 14 5.00 -0.41 10.57
CA GLY A 14 3.53 -0.31 10.50
C GLY A 14 3.07 0.16 9.13
N LEU A 15 1.93 -0.34 8.65
CA LEU A 15 1.27 0.18 7.45
C LEU A 15 -0.18 0.53 7.78
N GLN A 16 -0.53 1.79 7.56
CA GLN A 16 -1.89 2.30 7.67
C GLN A 16 -2.35 2.74 6.29
N VAL A 17 -3.42 2.12 5.80
CA VAL A 17 -4.05 2.51 4.54
C VAL A 17 -5.25 3.37 4.87
N ASP A 18 -5.27 4.59 4.35
CA ASP A 18 -6.35 5.52 4.53
C ASP A 18 -7.56 5.16 3.64
N ASP A 19 -8.77 5.55 4.05
CA ASP A 19 -10.00 5.27 3.30
C ASP A 19 -9.94 5.82 1.86
N SER A 20 -9.25 6.94 1.65
CA SER A 20 -9.00 7.52 0.32
C SER A 20 -8.27 6.54 -0.61
N ALA A 21 -7.21 5.90 -0.10
CA ALA A 21 -6.45 4.90 -0.84
C ALA A 21 -7.25 3.61 -1.05
N LEU A 22 -8.04 3.20 -0.05
CA LEU A 22 -8.91 2.04 -0.17
C LEU A 22 -10.00 2.25 -1.23
N ALA A 23 -10.61 3.43 -1.28
CA ALA A 23 -11.61 3.79 -2.28
C ALA A 23 -11.02 3.80 -3.70
N GLU A 24 -9.82 4.33 -3.89
CA GLU A 24 -9.17 4.32 -5.20
C GLU A 24 -8.78 2.91 -5.64
N LEU A 25 -8.24 2.09 -4.72
CA LEU A 25 -7.97 0.69 -4.99
C LEU A 25 -9.24 -0.10 -5.31
N ALA A 26 -10.37 0.25 -4.69
CA ALA A 26 -11.66 -0.31 -5.04
C ALA A 26 -12.10 0.14 -6.44
N GLN A 27 -11.98 1.42 -6.80
CA GLN A 27 -12.32 1.89 -8.15
C GLN A 27 -11.45 1.24 -9.24
N THR A 28 -10.14 1.13 -9.02
CA THR A 28 -9.19 0.58 -9.99
C THR A 28 -9.15 -0.96 -9.99
N GLY A 29 -9.47 -1.59 -8.86
CA GLY A 29 -9.39 -3.04 -8.65
C GLY A 29 -10.73 -3.78 -8.70
N PHE A 30 -11.86 -3.06 -8.84
CA PHE A 30 -13.18 -3.66 -8.97
C PHE A 30 -13.53 -3.88 -10.44
N ASP A 31 -13.12 -5.04 -10.94
CA ASP A 31 -13.61 -5.54 -12.21
C ASP A 31 -14.84 -6.43 -11.93
N PRO A 32 -16.06 -6.04 -12.35
CA PRO A 32 -17.29 -6.80 -12.06
C PRO A 32 -17.25 -8.23 -12.62
N VAL A 33 -16.34 -8.52 -13.56
CA VAL A 33 -16.12 -9.84 -14.15
C VAL A 33 -15.20 -10.73 -13.29
N PHE A 34 -14.31 -10.16 -12.47
CA PHE A 34 -13.26 -10.92 -11.75
C PHE A 34 -13.33 -10.88 -10.21
N GLY A 35 -14.26 -10.13 -9.62
CA GLY A 35 -14.41 -10.02 -8.16
C GLY A 35 -13.17 -9.38 -7.50
N ALA A 36 -12.89 -9.63 -6.22
CA ALA A 36 -11.77 -8.99 -5.49
C ALA A 36 -10.34 -9.47 -5.88
N ARG A 37 -10.18 -10.30 -6.92
CA ARG A 37 -8.86 -10.82 -7.36
C ARG A 37 -7.92 -9.77 -7.97
N PRO A 38 -8.39 -8.76 -8.75
CA PRO A 38 -7.55 -7.69 -9.28
C PRO A 38 -7.02 -6.76 -8.18
N LEU A 39 -7.76 -6.62 -7.06
CA LEU A 39 -7.40 -5.77 -5.93
C LEU A 39 -6.03 -6.12 -5.34
N LYS A 40 -5.69 -7.42 -5.24
CA LYS A 40 -4.38 -7.87 -4.74
C LYS A 40 -3.24 -7.37 -5.65
N ARG A 41 -3.47 -7.35 -6.95
CA ARG A 41 -2.48 -6.91 -7.95
C ARG A 41 -2.33 -5.39 -7.95
N ALA A 42 -3.43 -4.66 -7.80
CA ALA A 42 -3.42 -3.21 -7.61
C ALA A 42 -2.63 -2.83 -6.34
N ILE A 43 -2.89 -3.48 -5.19
CA ILE A 43 -2.12 -3.24 -3.96
C ILE A 43 -0.62 -3.51 -4.17
N GLN A 44 -0.25 -4.58 -4.89
CA GLN A 44 1.17 -4.83 -5.15
C GLN A 44 1.80 -3.77 -6.06
N SER A 45 1.12 -3.40 -7.14
CA SER A 45 1.65 -2.43 -8.10
C SER A 45 1.72 -1.02 -7.52
N GLU A 46 0.66 -0.60 -6.84
CA GLU A 46 0.44 0.79 -6.42
C GLU A 46 0.94 1.08 -5.01
N ILE A 47 1.09 0.07 -4.15
CA ILE A 47 1.55 0.23 -2.76
C ILE A 47 2.87 -0.52 -2.53
N GLU A 48 2.92 -1.84 -2.73
CA GLU A 48 4.08 -2.67 -2.36
C GLU A 48 5.34 -2.28 -3.13
N ASN A 49 5.26 -2.12 -4.45
CA ASN A 49 6.39 -1.75 -5.30
C ASN A 49 6.99 -0.38 -4.97
N PRO A 50 6.21 0.72 -4.94
CA PRO A 50 6.74 2.04 -4.58
C PRO A 50 7.23 2.08 -3.14
N LEU A 51 6.52 1.46 -2.19
CA LEU A 51 6.96 1.39 -0.80
C LEU A 51 8.30 0.66 -0.65
N ALA A 52 8.47 -0.47 -1.34
CA ALA A 52 9.74 -1.20 -1.34
C ALA A 52 10.90 -0.34 -1.88
N ARG A 53 10.65 0.47 -2.93
CA ARG A 53 11.65 1.43 -3.44
C ARG A 53 12.00 2.49 -2.41
N LEU A 54 11.01 3.08 -1.74
CA LEU A 54 11.23 4.11 -0.72
C LEU A 54 12.00 3.56 0.49
N ILE A 55 11.71 2.33 0.92
CA ILE A 55 12.48 1.63 1.95
C ILE A 55 13.94 1.42 1.50
N LEU A 56 14.17 0.97 0.26
CA LEU A 56 15.52 0.78 -0.28
C LEU A 56 16.29 2.09 -0.43
N GLN A 57 15.59 3.22 -0.63
CA GLN A 57 16.17 4.56 -0.64
C GLN A 57 16.50 5.10 0.75
N GLY A 58 16.04 4.42 1.82
CA GLY A 58 16.22 4.85 3.19
C GLY A 58 15.19 5.87 3.67
N GLU A 59 14.14 6.15 2.88
CA GLU A 59 13.06 7.07 3.28
C GLU A 59 12.26 6.50 4.45
N PHE A 60 12.04 5.18 4.50
CA PHE A 60 11.34 4.50 5.59
C PHE A 60 12.24 3.45 6.24
N GLY A 61 12.29 3.44 7.57
CA GLY A 61 13.13 2.56 8.37
C GLY A 61 12.33 1.67 9.33
N PRO A 62 13.00 0.72 10.00
CA PRO A 62 12.36 -0.10 11.03
C PRO A 62 11.75 0.80 12.12
N LYS A 63 10.57 0.42 12.61
CA LYS A 63 9.73 1.19 13.56
C LYS A 63 8.99 2.39 12.99
N ASP A 64 9.18 2.73 11.71
CA ASP A 64 8.34 3.73 11.06
C ASP A 64 6.93 3.18 10.83
N SER A 65 5.94 4.04 11.03
CA SER A 65 4.57 3.80 10.58
C SER A 65 4.34 4.52 9.26
N ILE A 66 4.04 3.77 8.21
CA ILE A 66 3.77 4.31 6.88
C ILE A 66 2.27 4.50 6.72
N ARG A 67 1.83 5.73 6.49
CA ARG A 67 0.45 6.06 6.09
C ARG A 67 0.38 6.21 4.58
N VAL A 68 -0.55 5.48 3.98
CA VAL A 68 -0.84 5.50 2.54
C VAL A 68 -2.14 6.24 2.31
N THR A 69 -2.10 7.30 1.51
CA THR A 69 -3.25 8.12 1.12
C THR A 69 -3.35 8.19 -0.39
N CYS A 70 -4.55 8.42 -0.92
CA CYS A 70 -4.71 8.73 -2.34
C CYS A 70 -5.16 10.17 -2.52
N GLU A 71 -4.47 10.90 -3.40
CA GLU A 71 -4.83 12.26 -3.80
C GLU A 71 -4.86 12.33 -5.34
N ASN A 72 -6.04 12.62 -5.91
CA ASN A 72 -6.25 12.73 -7.36
C ASN A 72 -5.81 11.47 -8.15
N GLY A 73 -6.06 10.27 -7.63
CA GLY A 73 -5.67 9.00 -8.27
C GLY A 73 -4.18 8.67 -8.12
N VAL A 74 -3.42 9.45 -7.33
CA VAL A 74 -2.00 9.20 -7.05
C VAL A 74 -1.83 8.74 -5.61
N MET A 75 -1.21 7.57 -5.43
CA MET A 75 -0.85 7.06 -4.10
C MET A 75 0.32 7.86 -3.52
N ARG A 76 0.16 8.34 -2.29
CA ARG A 76 1.20 9.03 -1.52
C ARG A 76 1.49 8.28 -0.22
N PHE A 77 2.77 8.37 0.20
CA PHE A 77 3.31 7.68 1.36
C PHE A 77 3.85 8.72 2.33
N HIS A 78 3.41 8.63 3.58
CA HIS A 78 3.78 9.56 4.65
C HIS A 78 4.24 8.78 5.88
N LYS A 79 5.12 9.35 6.69
CA LYS A 79 5.38 8.82 8.04
C LYS A 79 4.25 9.28 8.96
N ALA A 80 3.65 8.35 9.69
CA ALA A 80 2.65 8.59 10.72
C ALA A 80 3.32 8.83 12.07
#